data_AF-A0A0K6G5R9-F1
#
_entry.id   AF-A0A0K6G5R9-F1
#
_cell.length_a   1.000
_cell.length_b   1.000
_cell.length_c   1.000
_cell.angle_alpha   90.00
_cell.angle_beta   90.00
_cell.angle_gamma   90.00
#
_symmetry.space_group_name_H-M   'P 1'
#
loop_
_entity.id
_entity.type
_entity.pdbx_description
1 polymer ?
#
loop_
_entity_poly.entity_id
_entity_poly.type
_entity_poly.pdbx_seq_one_letter_code
_entity_poly.pdbx_strand_id
1 'polypeptide(L)'
;MMRLTTSVALMILSAASTVSAHAASPLAVAVALENFKNAKIVPDVFTSFNPSGLMTLNFTTGVGRPEIGQAVTRTNVSDTPVLMIRGTAEAEAQAGGPFNVTTVRYTVLCIDGNTAGSSNPGGYNLHYLENNLAYGENHDHTVTLNSTGSPVVAYAAPNPPAGSGPHRYIWLTYAQPEGFNAPSTPAAGSGVALFNLTQYTSAANLSDPIVGTYFTVQEGAANASVASTTAVDSTTLPQYSATATASTNSTGDQGHSNDAASSIPWIPDLVAPAIAISAELPPLEKWVYDRILSSPVSVPLSRIHIEYRARAGRVLDVQLPYEPRPNAQRRVHPSRDEEDGIVLVAHLAVTKSGRCRVSLSSGFALDFNAEGEGDQCVVTCCHSLEEITGTVSPDECTPPSGLYVFPTSGSPIPVMGVHSSLPGHDIILLSIPHTTPRLRTLPLSPYPAPNDTPLNVRLFSSHGQPTHPSDSETGEWKEWLDGFALQKWVVNGKVLGYRDLAGRESKPGTYDALSHMLFDILPTPGSSGSPLVDEHGAVVGMALGTRMDNRVEGNRGWGVPAELIYEMFSLPGLKLNKK
;
A
#
# COMPACT_ATOMS: atom_id res chain seq x y z
N MET A 1 67.88 21.39 11.91
CA MET A 1 66.73 22.09 11.29
C MET A 1 65.83 21.05 10.67
N MET A 2 64.76 20.68 11.37
CA MET A 2 63.82 19.61 11.00
C MET A 2 62.52 20.31 10.60
N ARG A 3 62.14 20.23 9.31
CA ARG A 3 60.91 20.86 8.81
C ARG A 3 59.74 19.91 9.04
N LEU A 4 58.82 20.33 9.91
CA LEU A 4 57.55 19.68 10.20
C LEU A 4 56.58 19.98 9.06
N THR A 5 56.08 18.95 8.38
CA THR A 5 54.97 19.03 7.42
C THR A 5 53.65 18.85 8.16
N THR A 6 52.81 19.87 8.18
CA THR A 6 51.43 19.82 8.68
C THR A 6 50.50 19.30 7.59
N SER A 7 49.99 18.06 7.76
CA SER A 7 48.87 17.53 6.97
C SER A 7 47.56 18.07 7.51
N VAL A 8 46.80 18.77 6.66
CA VAL A 8 45.42 19.18 6.95
C VAL A 8 44.52 17.98 6.67
N ALA A 9 43.90 17.42 7.72
CA ALA A 9 42.89 16.39 7.60
C ALA A 9 41.56 17.02 7.16
N LEU A 10 41.10 16.66 5.96
CA LEU A 10 39.79 17.02 5.44
C LEU A 10 38.74 16.18 6.18
N MET A 11 38.04 16.76 7.16
CA MET A 11 36.85 16.16 7.75
C MET A 11 35.75 16.12 6.69
N ILE A 12 35.52 14.94 6.11
CA ILE A 12 34.33 14.63 5.34
C ILE A 12 33.19 14.52 6.35
N LEU A 13 32.37 15.57 6.46
CA LEU A 13 31.12 15.51 7.19
C LEU A 13 30.13 14.68 6.36
N SER A 14 30.10 13.37 6.59
CA SER A 14 29.08 12.48 6.07
C SER A 14 27.74 12.91 6.66
N ALA A 15 26.93 13.62 5.88
CA ALA A 15 25.51 13.78 6.18
C ALA A 15 24.88 12.38 6.06
N ALA A 16 24.69 11.72 7.21
CA ALA A 16 23.88 10.52 7.28
C ALA A 16 22.44 10.93 6.95
N SER A 17 21.98 10.61 5.75
CA SER A 17 20.57 10.65 5.40
C SER A 17 19.86 9.58 6.23
N THR A 18 19.29 9.99 7.37
CA THR A 18 18.39 9.15 8.17
C THR A 18 17.05 9.05 7.44
N VAL A 19 16.91 8.03 6.60
CA VAL A 19 15.60 7.59 6.11
C VAL A 19 15.04 6.66 7.18
N SER A 20 14.19 7.18 8.07
CA SER A 20 13.54 6.40 9.13
C SER A 20 12.59 5.36 8.52
N ALA A 21 12.51 4.18 9.15
CA ALA A 21 11.40 3.25 8.97
C ALA A 21 10.03 3.97 9.03
N HIS A 22 9.09 3.63 8.14
CA HIS A 22 7.77 4.25 8.11
C HIS A 22 7.01 3.98 9.42
N ALA A 23 6.57 5.04 10.09
CA ALA A 23 5.80 4.95 11.32
C ALA A 23 4.46 4.19 11.14
N ALA A 24 3.95 3.59 12.20
CA ALA A 24 2.61 3.01 12.21
C ALA A 24 1.52 4.07 11.98
N SER A 25 0.51 3.73 11.18
CA SER A 25 -0.66 4.59 11.04
C SER A 25 -1.51 4.53 12.32
N PRO A 26 -2.13 5.66 12.74
CA PRO A 26 -3.06 5.67 13.88
C PRO A 26 -4.22 4.67 13.73
N LEU A 27 -4.71 4.48 12.49
CA LEU A 27 -5.75 3.49 12.19
C LEU A 27 -5.29 2.06 12.51
N ALA A 28 -4.10 1.66 12.07
CA ALA A 28 -3.62 0.31 12.33
C ALA A 28 -3.42 0.06 13.84
N VAL A 29 -2.98 1.08 14.58
CA VAL A 29 -2.88 1.02 16.06
C VAL A 29 -4.27 0.87 16.70
N ALA A 30 -5.28 1.59 16.21
CA ALA A 30 -6.66 1.44 16.67
C ALA A 30 -7.24 0.05 16.35
N VAL A 31 -6.94 -0.49 15.17
CA VAL A 31 -7.32 -1.86 14.79
C VAL A 31 -6.68 -2.89 15.73
N ALA A 32 -5.42 -2.70 16.12
CA ALA A 32 -4.77 -3.56 17.10
C ALA A 32 -5.50 -3.52 18.46
N LEU A 33 -5.84 -2.33 18.95
CA LEU A 33 -6.59 -2.15 20.20
C LEU A 33 -7.95 -2.86 20.16
N GLU A 34 -8.73 -2.65 19.10
CA GLU A 34 -10.04 -3.30 19.00
C GLU A 34 -9.93 -4.82 18.82
N ASN A 35 -8.86 -5.32 18.18
CA ASN A 35 -8.67 -6.76 18.05
C ASN A 35 -8.42 -7.39 19.42
N PHE A 36 -7.73 -6.69 20.32
CA PHE A 36 -7.54 -7.12 21.70
C PHE A 36 -8.86 -7.12 22.49
N LYS A 37 -9.75 -6.16 22.24
CA LYS A 37 -11.09 -6.12 22.85
C LYS A 37 -11.99 -7.24 22.32
N ASN A 38 -12.07 -7.41 21.00
CA ASN A 38 -12.84 -8.47 20.33
C ASN A 38 -12.38 -9.86 20.76
N ALA A 39 -11.07 -10.02 20.92
CA ALA A 39 -10.50 -11.26 21.42
C ALA A 39 -10.78 -11.53 22.90
N LYS A 40 -11.38 -10.58 23.63
CA LYS A 40 -11.49 -10.57 25.09
C LYS A 40 -10.12 -10.71 25.77
N ILE A 41 -9.08 -10.15 25.16
CA ILE A 41 -7.77 -10.02 25.83
C ILE A 41 -7.85 -8.84 26.78
N VAL A 42 -8.46 -7.75 26.33
CA VAL A 42 -8.88 -6.63 27.18
C VAL A 42 -10.39 -6.75 27.40
N PRO A 43 -10.89 -6.80 28.65
CA PRO A 43 -10.17 -6.67 29.92
C PRO A 43 -9.70 -8.00 30.56
N ASP A 44 -10.04 -9.18 30.00
CA ASP A 44 -9.94 -10.46 30.73
C ASP A 44 -8.50 -10.90 31.07
N VAL A 45 -7.50 -10.48 30.29
CA VAL A 45 -6.08 -10.81 30.50
C VAL A 45 -5.36 -9.69 31.23
N PHE A 46 -5.63 -8.46 30.83
CA PHE A 46 -5.18 -7.24 31.49
C PHE A 46 -6.16 -6.11 31.20
N THR A 47 -6.24 -5.14 32.13
CA THR A 47 -7.37 -4.21 32.20
C THR A 47 -7.27 -3.01 31.26
N SER A 48 -6.06 -2.63 30.86
CA SER A 48 -5.80 -1.41 30.09
C SER A 48 -4.82 -1.66 28.95
N PHE A 49 -5.18 -1.17 27.76
CA PHE A 49 -4.31 -1.19 26.61
C PHE A 49 -4.45 0.11 25.84
N ASN A 50 -3.40 0.90 25.78
CA ASN A 50 -3.35 2.13 24.99
C ASN A 50 -2.09 2.10 24.11
N PRO A 51 -2.08 1.27 23.06
CA PRO A 51 -0.90 1.10 22.24
C PRO A 51 -0.54 2.40 21.53
N SER A 52 0.75 2.70 21.47
CA SER A 52 1.31 3.87 20.76
C SER A 52 2.03 3.47 19.46
N GLY A 53 1.89 2.21 19.04
CA GLY A 53 2.53 1.62 17.88
C GLY A 53 2.01 0.23 17.55
N LEU A 54 2.73 -0.48 16.68
CA LEU A 54 2.41 -1.82 16.22
C LEU A 54 3.52 -2.80 16.54
N MET A 55 3.12 -4.03 16.88
CA MET A 55 4.00 -5.18 16.92
C MET A 55 3.76 -6.06 15.69
N THR A 56 4.82 -6.57 15.09
CA THR A 56 4.76 -7.56 14.01
C THR A 56 5.71 -8.70 14.37
N LEU A 57 5.21 -9.92 14.30
CA LEU A 57 6.02 -11.13 14.41
C LEU A 57 6.45 -11.53 13.00
N ASN A 58 7.65 -12.11 12.86
CA ASN A 58 8.07 -12.73 11.61
C ASN A 58 8.67 -14.11 11.88
N PHE A 59 7.90 -15.16 11.55
CA PHE A 59 8.30 -16.56 11.58
C PHE A 59 8.97 -16.92 10.24
N THR A 60 10.29 -16.82 10.18
CA THR A 60 11.09 -16.91 8.95
C THR A 60 10.98 -18.25 8.21
N THR A 61 10.66 -19.32 8.93
CA THR A 61 10.52 -20.69 8.42
C THR A 61 9.06 -21.15 8.37
N GLY A 62 8.12 -20.29 8.80
CA GLY A 62 6.73 -20.64 9.08
C GLY A 62 5.72 -19.77 8.31
N VAL A 63 4.72 -19.22 9.01
CA VAL A 63 3.66 -18.36 8.40
C VAL A 63 4.19 -17.00 7.89
N GLY A 64 5.46 -16.66 8.15
CA GLY A 64 5.95 -15.30 7.92
C GLY A 64 5.35 -14.35 8.95
N ARG A 65 4.60 -13.34 8.51
CA ARG A 65 4.06 -12.28 9.37
C ARG A 65 2.56 -12.47 9.60
N PRO A 66 2.14 -13.15 10.68
CA PRO A 66 0.72 -13.37 10.91
C PRO A 66 0.01 -12.04 11.23
N GLU A 67 -1.21 -11.90 10.71
CA GLU A 67 -2.10 -10.79 11.08
C GLU A 67 -2.56 -10.94 12.54
N ILE A 68 -3.00 -9.83 13.15
CA ILE A 68 -3.52 -9.86 14.52
C ILE A 68 -4.78 -10.73 14.55
N GLY A 69 -4.74 -11.78 15.36
CA GLY A 69 -5.82 -12.75 15.53
C GLY A 69 -5.88 -13.85 14.49
N GLN A 70 -4.94 -13.90 13.53
CA GLN A 70 -4.92 -14.93 12.51
C GLN A 70 -4.86 -16.33 13.11
N ALA A 71 -5.69 -17.24 12.60
CA ALA A 71 -5.58 -18.67 12.88
C ALA A 71 -4.37 -19.26 12.13
N VAL A 72 -3.45 -19.88 12.86
CA VAL A 72 -2.23 -20.48 12.33
C VAL A 72 -2.06 -21.90 12.83
N THR A 73 -1.33 -22.73 12.09
CA THR A 73 -1.01 -24.10 12.52
C THR A 73 0.20 -24.10 13.45
N ARG A 74 0.31 -25.12 14.31
CA ARG A 74 1.46 -25.27 15.22
C ARG A 74 2.81 -25.27 14.51
N THR A 75 2.88 -25.91 13.34
CA THR A 75 4.10 -25.98 12.53
C THR A 75 4.45 -24.64 11.91
N ASN A 76 3.49 -23.74 11.69
CA ASN A 76 3.77 -22.42 11.17
C ASN A 76 4.44 -21.47 12.18
N VAL A 77 4.41 -21.81 13.46
CA VAL A 77 4.89 -20.95 14.55
C VAL A 77 5.79 -21.73 15.51
N SER A 78 6.48 -22.76 15.00
CA SER A 78 7.37 -23.61 15.80
C SER A 78 8.64 -22.90 16.24
N ASP A 79 9.17 -22.02 15.37
CA ASP A 79 10.45 -21.35 15.58
C ASP A 79 10.25 -20.00 16.27
N THR A 80 11.26 -19.54 17.00
CA THR A 80 11.22 -18.21 17.63
C THR A 80 11.05 -17.13 16.58
N PRO A 81 10.01 -16.26 16.68
CA PRO A 81 9.82 -15.21 15.70
C PRO A 81 10.85 -14.09 15.85
N VAL A 82 11.17 -13.43 14.74
CA VAL A 82 11.80 -12.11 14.79
C VAL A 82 10.76 -11.11 15.27
N LEU A 83 11.12 -10.32 16.29
CA LEU A 83 10.25 -9.34 16.92
C LEU A 83 10.46 -7.97 16.28
N MET A 84 9.39 -7.38 15.76
CA MET A 84 9.41 -6.07 15.11
C MET A 84 8.40 -5.16 15.78
N ILE A 85 8.81 -3.92 16.07
CA ILE A 85 7.91 -2.91 16.62
C ILE A 85 8.10 -1.60 15.88
N ARG A 86 7.04 -0.78 15.77
CA ARG A 86 7.13 0.58 15.24
C ARG A 86 6.09 1.48 15.91
N GLY A 87 6.50 2.66 16.34
CA GLY A 87 5.60 3.68 16.89
C GLY A 87 4.81 4.40 15.81
N THR A 88 3.75 5.11 16.22
CA THR A 88 3.15 6.15 15.38
C THR A 88 4.14 7.30 15.18
N ALA A 89 3.93 8.14 14.17
CA ALA A 89 4.83 9.27 13.90
C ALA A 89 4.98 10.18 15.13
N GLU A 90 3.88 10.39 15.88
CA GLU A 90 3.88 11.13 17.14
C GLU A 90 4.71 10.43 18.22
N ALA A 91 4.52 9.12 18.41
CA ALA A 91 5.21 8.35 19.44
C ALA A 91 6.72 8.19 19.16
N GLU A 92 7.11 8.09 17.88
CA GLU A 92 8.51 8.07 17.43
C GLU A 92 9.17 9.46 17.59
N ALA A 93 8.42 10.55 17.37
CA ALA A 93 8.93 11.91 17.50
C ALA A 93 9.06 12.39 18.95
N GLN A 94 8.41 11.70 19.90
CA GLN A 94 8.45 12.07 21.31
C GLN A 94 9.86 11.90 21.89
N ALA A 95 10.53 13.02 22.19
CA ALA A 95 11.84 13.01 22.84
C ALA A 95 11.78 12.29 24.20
N GLY A 96 12.59 11.25 24.37
CA GLY A 96 12.56 10.38 25.55
C GLY A 96 11.30 9.49 25.65
N GLY A 97 10.51 9.41 24.58
CA GLY A 97 9.34 8.55 24.46
C GLY A 97 9.69 7.07 24.31
N PRO A 98 8.67 6.20 24.27
CA PRO A 98 8.83 4.76 24.38
C PRO A 98 9.51 4.09 23.17
N PHE A 99 9.70 4.80 22.05
CA PHE A 99 10.36 4.28 20.83
C PHE A 99 11.78 4.85 20.61
N ASN A 100 12.40 5.44 21.65
CA ASN A 100 13.74 6.01 21.51
C ASN A 100 14.82 4.93 21.28
N VAL A 101 15.45 4.98 20.11
CA VAL A 101 16.42 3.99 19.61
C VAL A 101 17.73 3.91 20.40
N THR A 102 18.02 4.90 21.26
CA THR A 102 19.31 5.01 21.94
C THR A 102 19.25 4.71 23.43
N THR A 103 18.11 4.91 24.08
CA THR A 103 18.02 4.91 25.56
C THR A 103 17.01 3.92 26.12
N VAL A 104 15.99 3.52 25.35
CA VAL A 104 14.91 2.67 25.88
C VAL A 104 15.21 1.20 25.63
N ARG A 105 14.92 0.39 26.65
CA ARG A 105 14.98 -1.07 26.63
C ARG A 105 13.59 -1.64 26.77
N TYR A 106 13.38 -2.85 26.27
CA TYR A 106 12.06 -3.46 26.20
C TYR A 106 12.01 -4.81 26.91
N THR A 107 10.88 -5.07 27.55
CA THR A 107 10.47 -6.40 28.01
C THR A 107 9.41 -6.93 27.06
N VAL A 108 9.63 -8.11 26.48
CA VAL A 108 8.65 -8.79 25.62
C VAL A 108 8.28 -10.13 26.24
N LEU A 109 7.00 -10.46 26.21
CA LEU A 109 6.50 -11.75 26.66
C LEU A 109 5.43 -12.31 25.73
N CYS A 110 5.31 -13.64 25.73
CA CYS A 110 4.25 -14.39 25.06
C CYS A 110 3.52 -15.27 26.07
N ILE A 111 2.21 -15.13 26.19
CA ILE A 111 1.38 -15.97 27.07
C ILE A 111 0.26 -16.66 26.29
N ASP A 112 -0.07 -17.88 26.70
CA ASP A 112 -1.29 -18.56 26.27
C ASP A 112 -2.48 -18.06 27.10
N GLY A 113 -3.31 -17.23 26.47
CA GLY A 113 -4.54 -16.68 27.03
C GLY A 113 -5.71 -17.66 27.08
N ASN A 114 -5.52 -18.90 26.62
CA ASN A 114 -6.59 -19.88 26.37
C ASN A 114 -7.63 -19.31 25.37
N THR A 115 -8.76 -20.00 25.20
CA THR A 115 -9.85 -19.56 24.33
C THR A 115 -10.46 -18.24 24.79
N ALA A 116 -10.99 -17.46 23.85
CA ALA A 116 -11.62 -16.18 24.16
C ALA A 116 -12.75 -16.35 25.19
N GLY A 117 -12.73 -15.51 26.24
CA GLY A 117 -13.67 -15.57 27.36
C GLY A 117 -13.39 -16.64 28.42
N SER A 118 -12.26 -17.37 28.32
CA SER A 118 -11.81 -18.27 29.40
C SER A 118 -11.35 -17.48 30.63
N SER A 119 -11.76 -17.92 31.81
CA SER A 119 -11.19 -17.45 33.08
C SER A 119 -9.87 -18.15 33.39
N ASN A 120 -8.83 -17.39 33.74
CA ASN A 120 -7.50 -17.93 34.04
C ASN A 120 -7.02 -17.54 35.46
N PRO A 121 -7.73 -17.98 36.53
CA PRO A 121 -7.44 -17.54 37.90
C PRO A 121 -6.06 -18.01 38.42
N GLY A 122 -5.50 -19.06 37.81
CA GLY A 122 -4.15 -19.57 38.13
C GLY A 122 -3.01 -18.88 37.35
N GLY A 123 -3.34 -17.92 36.47
CA GLY A 123 -2.39 -17.30 35.54
C GLY A 123 -2.40 -17.95 34.16
N TYR A 124 -1.42 -17.56 33.34
CA TYR A 124 -1.30 -17.95 31.94
C TYR A 124 -0.06 -18.79 31.72
N ASN A 125 -0.05 -19.69 30.72
CA ASN A 125 1.20 -20.38 30.39
C ASN A 125 2.14 -19.39 29.69
N LEU A 126 3.32 -19.15 30.26
CA LEU A 126 4.33 -18.27 29.67
C LEU A 126 5.15 -19.04 28.64
N HIS A 127 5.06 -18.62 27.40
CA HIS A 127 5.75 -19.22 26.27
C HIS A 127 7.05 -18.49 25.90
N TYR A 128 7.21 -17.23 26.28
CA TYR A 128 8.43 -16.45 26.07
C TYR A 128 8.49 -15.30 27.05
N LEU A 129 9.68 -14.98 27.54
CA LEU A 129 9.95 -13.77 28.32
C LEU A 129 11.40 -13.35 28.12
N GLU A 130 11.60 -12.14 27.64
CA GLU A 130 12.92 -11.53 27.52
C GLU A 130 12.88 -10.08 27.98
N ASN A 131 13.92 -9.69 28.71
CA ASN A 131 14.13 -8.35 29.21
C ASN A 131 15.32 -7.71 28.51
N ASN A 132 15.39 -6.38 28.54
CA ASN A 132 16.52 -5.59 28.08
C ASN A 132 16.73 -5.62 26.55
N LEU A 133 15.73 -6.04 25.77
CA LEU A 133 15.76 -6.00 24.31
C LEU A 133 16.11 -4.59 23.83
N ALA A 134 16.98 -4.49 22.83
CA ALA A 134 17.39 -3.23 22.23
C ALA A 134 16.58 -2.96 20.96
N TYR A 135 16.14 -1.72 20.79
CA TYR A 135 15.61 -1.23 19.52
C TYR A 135 16.75 -1.11 18.51
N GLY A 136 16.62 -1.69 17.33
CA GLY A 136 17.59 -1.54 16.25
C GLY A 136 16.93 -1.45 14.89
N GLU A 137 17.37 -0.49 14.09
CA GLU A 137 17.01 -0.40 12.67
C GLU A 137 17.93 -1.33 11.87
N ASN A 138 17.34 -2.22 11.09
CA ASN A 138 18.07 -3.13 10.21
C ASN A 138 18.36 -2.50 8.84
N HIS A 139 19.27 -3.13 8.09
CA HIS A 139 19.62 -2.72 6.73
C HIS A 139 18.45 -2.79 5.73
N ASP A 140 17.35 -3.48 6.06
CA ASP A 140 16.13 -3.55 5.26
C ASP A 140 15.08 -2.50 5.68
N HIS A 141 15.48 -1.52 6.50
CA HIS A 141 14.62 -0.44 7.01
C HIS A 141 13.44 -0.93 7.84
N THR A 142 13.58 -2.13 8.43
CA THR A 142 12.68 -2.61 9.46
C THR A 142 13.26 -2.40 10.84
N VAL A 143 12.40 -2.07 11.80
CA VAL A 143 12.80 -1.96 13.20
C VAL A 143 12.58 -3.30 13.90
N THR A 144 13.65 -3.89 14.43
CA THR A 144 13.60 -5.10 15.26
C THR A 144 13.96 -4.84 16.70
N LEU A 145 13.42 -5.67 17.58
CA LEU A 145 13.90 -5.83 18.94
C LEU A 145 15.00 -6.89 18.94
N ASN A 146 16.23 -6.43 19.13
CA ASN A 146 17.42 -7.26 19.12
C ASN A 146 17.73 -7.75 20.53
N SER A 147 17.90 -9.06 20.67
CA SER A 147 18.34 -9.68 21.92
C SER A 147 19.69 -9.12 22.35
N THR A 148 19.82 -8.78 23.63
CA THR A 148 21.09 -8.34 24.22
C THR A 148 21.63 -9.32 25.24
N GLY A 149 21.09 -10.54 25.27
CA GLY A 149 21.41 -11.57 26.25
C GLY A 149 20.67 -12.87 25.92
N SER A 150 20.26 -13.60 26.95
CA SER A 150 19.39 -14.77 26.80
C SER A 150 18.01 -14.47 27.35
N PRO A 151 16.94 -15.01 26.73
CA PRO A 151 15.60 -14.90 27.28
C PRO A 151 15.53 -15.56 28.68
N VAL A 152 14.72 -14.97 29.57
CA VAL A 152 14.41 -15.57 30.87
C VAL A 152 13.64 -16.88 30.66
N VAL A 153 12.70 -16.87 29.72
CA VAL A 153 11.99 -18.05 29.23
C VAL A 153 12.13 -18.07 27.71
N ALA A 154 12.87 -19.04 27.18
CA ALA A 154 13.03 -19.21 25.75
C ALA A 154 11.69 -19.56 25.09
N TYR A 155 11.52 -19.16 23.83
CA TYR A 155 10.27 -19.39 23.12
C TYR A 155 9.98 -20.89 23.03
N ALA A 156 8.79 -21.26 23.50
CA ALA A 156 8.26 -22.60 23.34
C ALA A 156 7.06 -22.56 22.39
N ALA A 157 7.07 -23.42 21.37
CA ALA A 157 6.00 -23.47 20.38
C ALA A 157 4.63 -23.79 21.01
N PRO A 158 3.53 -23.28 20.43
CA PRO A 158 2.16 -23.64 20.76
C PRO A 158 1.92 -25.15 20.82
N ASN A 159 1.23 -25.58 21.88
CA ASN A 159 0.76 -26.95 22.06
C ASN A 159 -0.54 -26.98 22.87
N PRO A 160 -1.62 -26.33 22.37
CA PRO A 160 -2.90 -26.35 23.08
C PRO A 160 -3.46 -27.78 23.15
N PRO A 161 -4.18 -28.16 24.21
CA PRO A 161 -4.80 -29.48 24.30
C PRO A 161 -5.76 -29.75 23.14
N ALA A 162 -5.76 -30.97 22.61
CA ALA A 162 -6.68 -31.33 21.53
C ALA A 162 -8.14 -31.16 21.97
N GLY A 163 -8.91 -30.42 21.16
CA GLY A 163 -10.32 -30.14 21.38
C GLY A 163 -10.64 -29.06 22.42
N SER A 164 -9.65 -28.35 22.96
CA SER A 164 -9.89 -27.20 23.84
C SER A 164 -10.39 -25.95 23.10
N GLY A 165 -10.25 -25.91 21.77
CA GLY A 165 -10.58 -24.76 20.93
C GLY A 165 -9.35 -23.89 20.60
N PRO A 166 -9.54 -22.71 20.00
CA PRO A 166 -8.46 -21.83 19.57
C PRO A 166 -7.88 -21.05 20.76
N HIS A 167 -6.66 -21.39 21.15
CA HIS A 167 -5.90 -20.68 22.18
C HIS A 167 -5.27 -19.40 21.62
N ARG A 168 -5.32 -18.30 22.37
CA ARG A 168 -4.73 -17.00 22.01
C ARG A 168 -3.29 -16.93 22.50
N TYR A 169 -2.32 -16.87 21.60
CA TYR A 169 -0.91 -16.65 21.93
C TYR A 169 -0.60 -15.16 21.87
N ILE A 170 -0.61 -14.51 23.03
CA ILE A 170 -0.64 -13.06 23.18
C ILE A 170 0.78 -12.56 23.42
N TRP A 171 1.26 -11.72 22.51
CA TRP A 171 2.56 -11.08 22.58
C TRP A 171 2.41 -9.63 23.04
N LEU A 172 3.13 -9.27 24.08
CA LEU A 172 3.11 -7.95 24.70
C LEU A 172 4.52 -7.39 24.81
N THR A 173 4.67 -6.11 24.50
CA THR A 173 5.93 -5.38 24.63
C THR A 173 5.75 -4.20 25.57
N TYR A 174 6.66 -4.07 26.53
CA TYR A 174 6.69 -3.01 27.53
C TYR A 174 7.97 -2.20 27.38
N ALA A 175 7.85 -0.87 27.39
CA ALA A 175 8.99 0.00 27.59
C ALA A 175 9.43 -0.10 29.06
N GLN A 176 10.71 -0.36 29.29
CA GLN A 176 11.26 -0.45 30.63
C GLN A 176 11.46 0.96 31.22
N PRO A 177 11.05 1.21 32.47
CA PRO A 177 11.33 2.46 33.14
C PRO A 177 12.83 2.62 33.41
N GLU A 178 13.25 3.85 33.71
CA GLU A 178 14.58 4.08 34.28
C GLU A 178 14.75 3.28 35.57
N GLY A 179 15.90 2.62 35.73
CA GLY A 179 16.17 1.77 36.89
C GLY A 179 15.35 0.47 36.92
N PHE A 180 14.88 -0.01 35.76
CA PHE A 180 14.23 -1.32 35.63
C PHE A 180 15.02 -2.43 36.33
N ASN A 181 14.30 -3.27 37.09
CA ASN A 181 14.82 -4.46 37.73
C ASN A 181 13.90 -5.64 37.42
N ALA A 182 14.43 -6.66 36.75
CA ALA A 182 13.67 -7.86 36.44
C ALA A 182 13.36 -8.64 37.73
N PRO A 183 12.10 -9.06 37.97
CA PRO A 183 11.76 -9.99 39.03
C PRO A 183 12.51 -11.31 38.88
N SER A 184 12.86 -11.93 40.01
CA SER A 184 13.57 -13.23 40.04
C SER A 184 12.70 -14.43 39.66
N THR A 185 11.38 -14.23 39.57
CA THR A 185 10.41 -15.25 39.16
C THR A 185 9.68 -14.77 37.90
N PRO A 186 9.64 -15.56 36.82
CA PRO A 186 10.27 -16.88 36.66
C PRO A 186 11.80 -16.80 36.67
N ALA A 187 12.45 -17.88 37.11
CA ALA A 187 13.92 -17.96 37.09
C ALA A 187 14.41 -18.09 35.63
N ALA A 188 15.59 -17.53 35.34
CA ALA A 188 16.19 -17.67 34.01
C ALA A 188 16.37 -19.14 33.62
N GLY A 189 16.00 -19.49 32.39
CA GLY A 189 16.01 -20.87 31.88
C GLY A 189 14.78 -21.70 32.28
N SER A 190 13.77 -21.08 32.93
CA SER A 190 12.49 -21.76 33.15
C SER A 190 11.83 -22.11 31.81
N GLY A 191 11.15 -23.26 31.75
CA GLY A 191 10.30 -23.63 30.63
C GLY A 191 8.89 -23.03 30.74
N VAL A 192 7.96 -23.54 29.92
CA VAL A 192 6.55 -23.16 29.98
C VAL A 192 5.96 -23.48 31.36
N ALA A 193 5.45 -22.45 32.03
CA ALA A 193 4.84 -22.56 33.35
C ALA A 193 3.75 -21.51 33.55
N LEU A 194 2.92 -21.70 34.57
CA LEU A 194 1.93 -20.71 34.98
C LEU A 194 2.61 -19.41 35.43
N PHE A 195 2.11 -18.31 34.90
CA PHE A 195 2.67 -16.98 35.04
C PHE A 195 1.57 -15.98 35.37
N ASN A 196 1.79 -15.21 36.42
CA ASN A 196 0.93 -14.11 36.80
C ASN A 196 1.45 -12.82 36.17
N LEU A 197 0.80 -12.40 35.07
CA LEU A 197 1.16 -11.21 34.31
C LEU A 197 1.19 -9.96 35.19
N THR A 198 0.11 -9.71 35.94
CA THR A 198 -0.03 -8.52 36.80
C THR A 198 1.02 -8.50 37.91
N GLN A 199 1.32 -9.64 38.52
CA GLN A 199 2.35 -9.74 39.55
C GLN A 199 3.73 -9.41 38.98
N TYR A 200 4.06 -9.93 37.79
CA TYR A 200 5.34 -9.67 37.15
C TYR A 200 5.48 -8.20 36.75
N THR A 201 4.50 -7.64 36.05
CA THR A 201 4.54 -6.24 35.61
C THR A 201 4.59 -5.28 36.80
N SER A 202 3.83 -5.55 37.87
CA SER A 202 3.86 -4.74 39.10
C SER A 202 5.22 -4.81 39.80
N ALA A 203 5.80 -6.02 39.94
CA ALA A 203 7.10 -6.20 40.58
C ALA A 203 8.25 -5.58 39.78
N ALA A 204 8.12 -5.56 38.44
CA ALA A 204 9.07 -4.99 37.51
C ALA A 204 8.87 -3.47 37.28
N ASN A 205 7.84 -2.86 37.90
CA ASN A 205 7.41 -1.49 37.66
C ASN A 205 7.13 -1.17 36.18
N LEU A 206 6.62 -2.16 35.44
CA LEU A 206 6.20 -1.99 34.05
C LEU A 206 4.81 -1.35 34.01
N SER A 207 4.65 -0.35 33.16
CA SER A 207 3.35 0.27 32.85
C SER A 207 2.54 -0.62 31.89
N ASP A 208 1.49 -0.07 31.27
CA ASP A 208 0.74 -0.76 30.22
C ASP A 208 1.65 -1.15 29.03
N PRO A 209 1.34 -2.23 28.30
CA PRO A 209 2.09 -2.59 27.11
C PRO A 209 1.94 -1.51 26.03
N ILE A 210 3.05 -1.11 25.42
CA ILE A 210 3.11 -0.04 24.42
C ILE A 210 2.69 -0.52 23.02
N VAL A 211 2.85 -1.81 22.76
CA VAL A 211 2.41 -2.51 21.55
C VAL A 211 2.09 -3.97 21.88
N GLY A 212 1.28 -4.62 21.04
CA GLY A 212 0.97 -6.03 21.18
C GLY A 212 0.39 -6.63 19.90
N THR A 213 0.46 -7.95 19.80
CA THR A 213 -0.20 -8.74 18.76
C THR A 213 -0.58 -10.11 19.32
N TYR A 214 -1.40 -10.87 18.62
CA TYR A 214 -1.67 -12.26 18.97
C TYR A 214 -2.01 -13.05 17.71
N PHE A 215 -1.89 -14.37 17.79
CA PHE A 215 -2.46 -15.30 16.82
C PHE A 215 -3.18 -16.42 17.56
N THR A 216 -3.99 -17.21 16.86
CA THR A 216 -4.68 -18.36 17.45
C THR A 216 -4.17 -19.68 16.91
N VAL A 217 -4.06 -20.67 17.80
CA VAL A 217 -3.73 -22.05 17.43
C VAL A 217 -4.74 -22.98 18.05
N GLN A 218 -5.21 -23.95 17.27
CA GLN A 218 -6.14 -24.98 17.70
C GLN A 218 -5.59 -26.36 17.32
N GLU A 219 -5.72 -27.32 18.22
CA GLU A 219 -5.42 -28.73 17.97
C GLU A 219 -6.74 -29.52 17.96
N GLY A 220 -7.03 -30.22 16.85
CA GLY A 220 -8.30 -30.95 16.68
C GLY A 220 -9.55 -30.04 16.60
N ALA A 221 -10.72 -30.64 16.42
CA ALA A 221 -11.99 -29.91 16.46
C ALA A 221 -12.38 -29.57 17.90
N ALA A 222 -12.87 -28.36 18.15
CA ALA A 222 -13.29 -27.95 19.49
C ALA A 222 -14.44 -28.83 20.01
N ASN A 223 -14.32 -29.31 21.25
CA ASN A 223 -15.31 -30.17 21.90
C ASN A 223 -16.52 -29.40 22.45
N ALA A 224 -16.46 -28.07 22.46
CA ALA A 224 -17.50 -27.18 22.95
C ALA A 224 -17.53 -25.87 22.14
N SER A 225 -18.66 -25.17 22.19
CA SER A 225 -18.77 -23.82 21.63
C SER A 225 -17.93 -22.85 22.45
N VAL A 226 -17.01 -22.17 21.78
CA VAL A 226 -16.14 -21.13 22.35
C VAL A 226 -16.62 -19.75 21.86
N ALA A 227 -16.26 -18.69 22.57
CA ALA A 227 -16.58 -17.34 22.10
C ALA A 227 -15.89 -17.10 20.75
N SER A 228 -16.67 -16.72 19.74
CA SER A 228 -16.12 -16.33 18.45
C SER A 228 -15.41 -14.98 18.57
N THR A 229 -14.24 -14.88 17.96
CA THR A 229 -13.52 -13.62 17.78
C THR A 229 -13.65 -13.25 16.31
N THR A 230 -14.23 -12.09 16.03
CA THR A 230 -14.31 -11.56 14.67
C THR A 230 -13.18 -10.56 14.45
N ALA A 231 -12.61 -10.61 13.24
CA ALA A 231 -11.66 -9.59 12.81
C ALA A 231 -12.32 -8.21 12.93
N VAL A 232 -11.55 -7.23 13.39
CA VAL A 232 -12.04 -5.85 13.48
C VAL A 232 -12.23 -5.28 12.09
N ASP A 233 -13.45 -4.84 11.81
CA ASP A 233 -13.71 -3.96 10.68
C ASP A 233 -13.12 -2.58 10.98
N SER A 234 -11.97 -2.30 10.37
CA SER A 234 -11.26 -1.05 10.55
C SER A 234 -12.13 0.15 10.16
N THR A 235 -13.10 -0.01 9.25
CA THR A 235 -13.99 1.07 8.80
C THR A 235 -14.95 1.59 9.87
N THR A 236 -15.12 0.82 10.95
CA THR A 236 -16.01 1.15 12.07
C THR A 236 -15.32 1.97 13.17
N LEU A 237 -14.00 2.16 13.08
CA LEU A 237 -13.22 2.80 14.15
C LEU A 237 -13.27 4.32 14.07
N PRO A 238 -13.30 5.05 15.19
CA PRO A 238 -13.20 6.52 15.17
C PRO A 238 -11.93 7.05 14.51
N GLN A 239 -10.84 6.28 14.57
CA GLN A 239 -9.54 6.54 13.95
C GLN A 239 -9.51 6.17 12.47
N TYR A 240 -10.54 5.44 12.01
CA TYR A 240 -10.83 5.32 10.61
C TYR A 240 -11.44 6.62 10.13
N SER A 241 -10.56 7.43 9.58
CA SER A 241 -10.98 8.50 8.70
C SER A 241 -11.10 7.90 7.31
N ALA A 242 -12.34 7.68 6.83
CA ALA A 242 -12.58 7.81 5.40
C ALA A 242 -12.21 9.26 5.09
N THR A 243 -10.97 9.50 4.66
CA THR A 243 -10.56 10.87 4.32
C THR A 243 -11.29 11.16 3.02
N ALA A 244 -12.30 12.02 2.95
CA ALA A 244 -12.34 13.35 3.53
C ALA A 244 -13.37 13.55 4.65
N THR A 245 -13.00 14.34 5.65
CA THR A 245 -13.93 15.37 6.11
C THR A 245 -13.20 16.65 6.50
N ALA A 246 -13.62 17.74 5.86
CA ALA A 246 -13.34 19.10 6.22
C ALA A 246 -13.77 19.38 7.67
N SER A 247 -12.99 20.23 8.36
CA SER A 247 -13.55 21.07 9.43
C SER A 247 -13.33 22.52 9.04
N THR A 248 -14.45 23.22 8.86
CA THR A 248 -14.54 24.67 8.88
C THR A 248 -14.93 25.06 10.30
N ASN A 249 -14.14 25.91 10.95
CA ASN A 249 -14.67 26.86 11.93
C ASN A 249 -13.90 28.17 11.79
N SER A 250 -14.60 29.16 11.27
CA SER A 250 -14.22 30.56 11.24
C SER A 250 -14.60 31.22 12.56
N THR A 251 -13.62 31.66 13.33
CA THR A 251 -13.73 32.86 14.17
C THR A 251 -12.41 33.62 14.03
N GLY A 252 -12.50 34.83 13.48
CA GLY A 252 -11.34 35.62 13.13
C GLY A 252 -10.55 36.09 14.34
N ASP A 253 -9.23 36.08 14.20
CA ASP A 253 -8.37 37.14 14.71
C ASP A 253 -7.17 37.30 13.77
N GLN A 254 -6.75 38.55 13.58
CA GLN A 254 -5.68 38.92 12.65
C GLN A 254 -4.29 38.58 13.22
N GLY A 255 -3.39 38.07 12.38
CA GLY A 255 -1.99 37.89 12.76
C GLY A 255 -1.08 37.33 11.67
N HIS A 256 -0.59 38.22 10.81
CA HIS A 256 0.64 38.18 10.01
C HIS A 256 1.36 36.83 9.70
N SER A 257 1.25 36.44 8.42
CA SER A 257 2.30 35.99 7.48
C SER A 257 3.56 35.31 8.01
N ASN A 258 3.87 34.13 7.45
CA ASN A 258 5.13 33.88 6.72
C ASN A 258 5.00 32.66 5.77
N ASP A 259 4.78 32.94 4.49
CA ASP A 259 5.06 32.05 3.36
C ASP A 259 6.58 31.93 3.15
N ALA A 260 7.05 30.72 2.80
CA ALA A 260 8.06 30.52 1.74
C ALA A 260 8.33 29.03 1.48
N ALA A 261 7.45 28.40 0.70
CA ALA A 261 7.88 27.37 -0.26
C ALA A 261 7.20 27.74 -1.59
N SER A 262 8.01 28.17 -2.56
CA SER A 262 7.57 28.79 -3.81
C SER A 262 6.60 27.92 -4.61
N SER A 263 5.32 28.31 -4.60
CA SER A 263 4.35 27.91 -5.61
C SER A 263 4.69 28.63 -6.92
N ILE A 264 5.38 27.95 -7.84
CA ILE A 264 5.46 28.43 -9.23
C ILE A 264 4.02 28.37 -9.79
N PRO A 265 3.41 29.49 -10.21
CA PRO A 265 2.10 29.46 -10.84
C PRO A 265 2.18 28.65 -12.13
N TRP A 266 1.30 27.66 -12.30
CA TRP A 266 1.13 27.02 -13.60
C TRP A 266 0.51 28.05 -14.56
N ILE A 267 1.17 28.27 -15.70
CA ILE A 267 0.69 29.15 -16.76
C ILE A 267 0.18 28.25 -17.88
N PRO A 268 -1.13 28.24 -18.16
CA PRO A 268 -1.67 27.55 -19.34
C PRO A 268 -0.93 28.00 -20.60
N ASP A 269 -0.67 27.08 -21.53
CA ASP A 269 -0.07 27.34 -22.86
C ASP A 269 1.42 27.74 -22.88
N LEU A 270 2.16 27.62 -21.78
CA LEU A 270 3.62 27.74 -21.82
C LEU A 270 4.19 26.54 -22.59
N VAL A 271 5.10 26.80 -23.55
CA VAL A 271 5.91 25.78 -24.24
C VAL A 271 7.29 25.75 -23.59
N ALA A 272 7.76 24.56 -23.19
CA ALA A 272 9.06 24.43 -22.54
C ALA A 272 10.21 24.70 -23.54
N PRO A 273 11.30 25.38 -23.13
CA PRO A 273 12.49 25.49 -23.96
C PRO A 273 13.12 24.10 -24.18
N ALA A 274 13.51 23.80 -25.42
CA ALA A 274 14.15 22.53 -25.75
C ALA A 274 15.49 22.38 -25.00
N ILE A 275 15.64 21.31 -24.23
CA ILE A 275 16.89 20.96 -23.55
C ILE A 275 17.59 19.88 -24.38
N ALA A 276 18.88 20.07 -24.64
CA ALA A 276 19.71 19.05 -25.26
C ALA A 276 19.89 17.87 -24.28
N ILE A 277 19.32 16.72 -24.63
CA ILE A 277 19.41 15.50 -23.81
C ILE A 277 20.77 14.84 -23.96
N SER A 278 21.31 14.30 -22.85
CA SER A 278 22.68 13.79 -22.76
C SER A 278 22.85 12.34 -23.25
N ALA A 279 21.76 11.62 -23.50
CA ALA A 279 21.74 10.22 -23.91
C ALA A 279 20.65 9.99 -24.97
N GLU A 280 20.88 9.03 -25.88
CA GLU A 280 19.86 8.61 -26.86
C GLU A 280 18.71 7.88 -26.14
N LEU A 281 17.48 8.35 -26.37
CA LEU A 281 16.26 7.69 -25.94
C LEU A 281 15.87 6.60 -26.96
N PRO A 282 15.23 5.50 -26.54
CA PRO A 282 14.65 4.56 -27.50
C PRO A 282 13.57 5.25 -28.38
N PRO A 283 13.26 4.69 -29.57
CA PRO A 283 12.50 5.41 -30.60
C PRO A 283 11.14 5.96 -30.14
N LEU A 284 10.38 5.19 -29.37
CA LEU A 284 9.07 5.60 -28.88
C LEU A 284 9.18 6.70 -27.83
N GLU A 285 10.07 6.54 -26.85
CA GLU A 285 10.32 7.51 -25.78
C GLU A 285 10.85 8.82 -26.36
N LYS A 286 11.68 8.74 -27.41
CA LYS A 286 12.11 9.89 -28.19
C LYS A 286 10.93 10.58 -28.87
N TRP A 287 10.06 9.82 -29.54
CA TRP A 287 8.86 10.37 -30.18
C TRP A 287 7.95 11.05 -29.14
N VAL A 288 7.73 10.42 -27.98
CA VAL A 288 6.96 10.96 -26.86
C VAL A 288 7.57 12.28 -26.37
N TYR A 289 8.88 12.31 -26.15
CA TYR A 289 9.61 13.50 -25.73
C TYR A 289 9.47 14.64 -26.76
N ASP A 290 9.69 14.35 -28.04
CA ASP A 290 9.60 15.34 -29.11
C ASP A 290 8.17 15.91 -29.24
N ARG A 291 7.14 15.09 -29.04
CA ARG A 291 5.73 15.53 -28.99
C ARG A 291 5.44 16.41 -27.78
N ILE A 292 5.96 16.05 -26.60
CA ILE A 292 5.77 16.84 -25.38
C ILE A 292 6.40 18.23 -25.51
N LEU A 293 7.58 18.34 -26.15
CA LEU A 293 8.23 19.63 -26.39
C LEU A 293 7.38 20.59 -27.22
N SER A 294 6.46 20.06 -28.03
CA SER A 294 5.53 20.86 -28.85
C SER A 294 4.17 21.08 -28.19
N SER A 295 4.02 20.75 -26.90
CA SER A 295 2.74 20.76 -26.18
C SER A 295 2.76 21.66 -24.94
N PRO A 296 1.58 22.04 -24.40
CA PRO A 296 1.52 22.76 -23.14
C PRO A 296 2.15 21.95 -21.99
N VAL A 297 2.93 22.61 -21.14
CA VAL A 297 3.62 21.91 -20.03
C VAL A 297 2.65 21.45 -18.95
N SER A 298 2.84 20.22 -18.48
CA SER A 298 2.22 19.69 -17.26
C SER A 298 2.63 20.49 -16.02
N VAL A 299 1.88 20.35 -14.94
CA VAL A 299 2.32 20.88 -13.65
C VAL A 299 3.64 20.20 -13.22
N PRO A 300 4.52 20.87 -12.45
CA PRO A 300 5.84 20.33 -12.13
C PRO A 300 5.78 18.93 -11.52
N LEU A 301 6.71 18.05 -11.91
CA LEU A 301 6.78 16.67 -11.38
C LEU A 301 6.85 16.64 -9.84
N SER A 302 7.52 17.60 -9.21
CA SER A 302 7.54 17.75 -7.74
C SER A 302 6.15 18.00 -7.15
N ARG A 303 5.32 18.83 -7.79
CA ARG A 303 3.92 19.03 -7.39
C ARG A 303 3.12 17.74 -7.54
N ILE A 304 3.26 17.04 -8.66
CA ILE A 304 2.56 15.75 -8.89
C ILE A 304 2.93 14.74 -7.81
N HIS A 305 4.22 14.63 -7.47
CA HIS A 305 4.70 13.73 -6.42
C HIS A 305 4.17 14.09 -5.03
N ILE A 306 4.12 15.39 -4.70
CA ILE A 306 3.53 15.88 -3.44
C ILE A 306 2.04 15.54 -3.40
N GLU A 307 1.29 15.84 -4.46
CA GLU A 307 -0.15 15.55 -4.53
C GLU A 307 -0.43 14.05 -4.48
N TYR A 308 0.38 13.23 -5.16
CA TYR A 308 0.31 11.77 -5.13
C TYR A 308 0.38 11.22 -3.69
N ARG A 309 1.31 11.71 -2.89
CA ARG A 309 1.47 11.29 -1.49
C ARG A 309 0.41 11.89 -0.57
N ALA A 310 0.13 13.18 -0.71
CA ALA A 310 -0.78 13.91 0.16
C ALA A 310 -2.26 13.52 -0.04
N ARG A 311 -2.62 12.95 -1.21
CA ARG A 311 -3.98 12.54 -1.57
C ARG A 311 -4.14 11.01 -1.59
N ALA A 312 -3.19 10.28 -1.00
CA ALA A 312 -3.31 8.83 -0.81
C ALA A 312 -4.52 8.50 0.09
N GLY A 313 -5.40 7.62 -0.39
CA GLY A 313 -6.65 7.24 0.29
C GLY A 313 -7.73 8.32 0.29
N ARG A 314 -7.61 9.37 -0.53
CA ARG A 314 -8.62 10.43 -0.61
C ARG A 314 -9.87 9.96 -1.34
N VAL A 315 -11.01 10.00 -0.68
CA VAL A 315 -12.33 9.79 -1.27
C VAL A 315 -12.82 11.11 -1.89
N LEU A 316 -13.21 11.05 -3.17
CA LEU A 316 -13.73 12.17 -3.92
C LEU A 316 -15.24 12.32 -3.66
N ASP A 317 -15.70 13.55 -3.47
CA ASP A 317 -17.13 13.90 -3.34
C ASP A 317 -17.82 13.93 -4.71
N VAL A 318 -17.65 12.84 -5.46
CA VAL A 318 -18.21 12.59 -6.79
C VAL A 318 -18.63 11.13 -6.82
N GLN A 319 -19.78 10.85 -7.42
CA GLN A 319 -20.26 9.48 -7.60
C GLN A 319 -19.94 9.02 -9.02
N LEU A 320 -19.29 7.86 -9.13
CA LEU A 320 -19.14 7.19 -10.43
C LEU A 320 -20.45 6.49 -10.84
N PRO A 321 -20.81 6.49 -12.13
CA PRO A 321 -21.94 5.71 -12.63
C PRO A 321 -21.73 4.20 -12.45
N TYR A 322 -22.73 3.50 -11.93
CA TYR A 322 -22.71 2.05 -11.75
C TYR A 322 -23.13 1.36 -13.06
N GLU A 323 -22.16 0.92 -13.86
CA GLU A 323 -22.39 0.43 -15.22
C GLU A 323 -21.95 -1.05 -15.43
N PRO A 324 -22.49 -2.04 -14.67
CA PRO A 324 -22.16 -3.46 -14.87
C PRO A 324 -22.76 -4.05 -16.16
N ARG A 325 -23.78 -3.39 -16.72
CA ARG A 325 -24.41 -3.74 -18.00
C ARG A 325 -24.67 -2.46 -18.80
N PRO A 326 -23.61 -1.87 -19.38
CA PRO A 326 -23.74 -0.62 -20.09
C PRO A 326 -24.66 -0.75 -21.30
N ASN A 327 -25.29 0.36 -21.68
CA ASN A 327 -26.08 0.42 -22.92
C ASN A 327 -25.16 0.31 -24.16
N ALA A 328 -25.75 0.10 -25.33
CA ALA A 328 -25.00 -0.14 -26.56
C ALA A 328 -24.03 1.00 -26.94
N GLN A 329 -24.31 2.25 -26.57
CA GLN A 329 -23.41 3.38 -26.84
C GLN A 329 -22.21 3.44 -25.86
N ARG A 330 -22.40 2.95 -24.63
CA ARG A 330 -21.37 2.99 -23.58
C ARG A 330 -20.41 1.80 -23.64
N ARG A 331 -20.88 0.64 -24.09
CA ARG A 331 -20.10 -0.61 -24.15
C ARG A 331 -18.76 -0.44 -24.82
N VAL A 332 -17.73 -1.03 -24.20
CA VAL A 332 -16.44 -1.23 -24.86
C VAL A 332 -16.59 -2.36 -25.87
N HIS A 333 -16.12 -2.12 -27.10
CA HIS A 333 -16.19 -3.08 -28.20
C HIS A 333 -14.78 -3.39 -28.70
N PRO A 334 -14.15 -4.49 -28.25
CA PRO A 334 -12.80 -4.87 -28.68
C PRO A 334 -12.59 -5.01 -30.20
N SER A 335 -13.68 -5.21 -30.95
CA SER A 335 -13.68 -5.37 -32.40
C SER A 335 -13.88 -4.08 -33.21
N ARG A 336 -14.16 -2.94 -32.57
CA ARG A 336 -14.40 -1.66 -33.26
C ARG A 336 -13.24 -0.70 -33.06
N ASP A 337 -12.77 -0.09 -34.16
CA ASP A 337 -11.76 0.98 -34.17
C ASP A 337 -12.39 2.34 -33.90
N GLU A 338 -13.05 2.48 -32.76
CA GLU A 338 -13.54 3.78 -32.29
C GLU A 338 -12.56 4.35 -31.27
N GLU A 339 -12.51 5.68 -31.10
CA GLU A 339 -11.85 6.28 -29.93
C GLU A 339 -12.47 5.63 -28.68
N ASP A 340 -11.69 4.80 -28.00
CA ASP A 340 -12.19 3.86 -27.01
C ASP A 340 -11.92 4.33 -25.58
N GLY A 341 -11.38 5.54 -25.40
CA GLY A 341 -11.14 6.11 -24.07
C GLY A 341 -9.91 5.54 -23.35
N ILE A 342 -9.15 4.66 -24.02
CA ILE A 342 -7.89 4.11 -23.55
C ILE A 342 -6.75 5.01 -24.02
N VAL A 343 -5.81 5.29 -23.14
CA VAL A 343 -4.74 6.26 -23.36
C VAL A 343 -3.38 5.67 -22.96
N LEU A 344 -2.32 6.26 -23.50
CA LEU A 344 -0.96 6.05 -23.00
C LEU A 344 -0.64 7.20 -22.03
N VAL A 345 -0.16 6.88 -20.84
CA VAL A 345 0.31 7.82 -19.84
C VAL A 345 1.83 7.82 -19.86
N ALA A 346 2.41 8.98 -20.14
CA ALA A 346 3.85 9.18 -20.09
C ALA A 346 4.24 9.97 -18.86
N HIS A 347 5.11 9.38 -18.05
CA HIS A 347 5.82 10.05 -16.98
C HIS A 347 7.16 10.54 -17.56
N LEU A 348 7.46 11.84 -17.46
CA LEU A 348 8.67 12.43 -18.00
C LEU A 348 9.49 13.14 -16.92
N ALA A 349 10.77 12.79 -16.81
CA ALA A 349 11.74 13.52 -16.01
C ALA A 349 12.92 13.98 -16.87
N VAL A 350 13.19 15.28 -16.81
CA VAL A 350 14.29 15.97 -17.47
C VAL A 350 15.01 16.83 -16.44
N THR A 351 16.30 16.62 -16.26
CA THR A 351 17.11 17.43 -15.33
C THR A 351 17.82 18.56 -16.06
N LYS A 352 18.29 19.57 -15.31
CA LYS A 352 19.15 20.65 -15.85
C LYS A 352 20.45 20.14 -16.48
N SER A 353 20.92 18.96 -16.07
CA SER A 353 22.12 18.33 -16.62
C SER A 353 21.85 17.56 -17.94
N GLY A 354 20.63 17.61 -18.47
CA GLY A 354 20.24 16.93 -19.71
C GLY A 354 19.91 15.44 -19.53
N ARG A 355 19.82 14.91 -18.30
CA ARG A 355 19.33 13.54 -18.08
C ARG A 355 17.84 13.50 -18.40
N CYS A 356 17.42 12.58 -19.25
CA CYS A 356 16.03 12.38 -19.64
C CYS A 356 15.60 10.94 -19.39
N ARG A 357 14.41 10.75 -18.80
CA ARG A 357 13.78 9.46 -18.51
C ARG A 357 12.29 9.55 -18.85
N VAL A 358 11.81 8.51 -19.53
CA VAL A 358 10.39 8.33 -19.86
C VAL A 358 9.97 6.96 -19.33
N SER A 359 8.88 6.90 -18.58
CA SER A 359 8.22 5.66 -18.17
C SER A 359 6.79 5.70 -18.68
N LEU A 360 6.35 4.58 -19.24
CA LEU A 360 5.13 4.47 -20.03
C LEU A 360 4.19 3.46 -19.39
N SER A 361 2.92 3.84 -19.27
CA SER A 361 1.82 3.02 -18.80
C SER A 361 0.59 3.29 -19.66
N SER A 362 -0.38 2.39 -19.65
CA SER A 362 -1.71 2.61 -20.20
C SER A 362 -2.62 3.24 -19.15
N GLY A 363 -3.81 3.69 -19.55
CA GLY A 363 -4.81 4.23 -18.65
C GLY A 363 -6.14 4.36 -19.36
N PHE A 364 -7.18 4.79 -18.65
CA PHE A 364 -8.48 5.08 -19.25
C PHE A 364 -9.24 6.17 -18.50
N ALA A 365 -10.13 6.88 -19.19
CA ALA A 365 -10.90 7.96 -18.59
C ALA A 365 -12.12 7.43 -17.82
N LEU A 366 -12.40 8.06 -16.68
CA LEU A 366 -13.57 7.79 -15.84
C LEU A 366 -14.66 8.86 -16.06
N ASP A 367 -15.93 8.47 -15.93
CA ASP A 367 -17.05 9.42 -15.97
C ASP A 367 -17.10 10.24 -14.68
N PHE A 368 -16.22 11.23 -14.64
CA PHE A 368 -15.99 12.14 -13.55
C PHE A 368 -16.63 13.48 -13.86
N ASN A 369 -17.56 13.93 -13.01
CA ASN A 369 -18.13 15.27 -13.07
C ASN A 369 -18.10 15.88 -11.66
N ALA A 370 -16.97 16.48 -11.27
CA ALA A 370 -16.92 17.37 -10.10
C ALA A 370 -17.68 18.68 -10.40
N GLU A 371 -18.32 19.28 -9.39
CA GLU A 371 -19.20 20.45 -9.45
C GLU A 371 -18.62 21.69 -10.20
N GLY A 372 -18.54 21.64 -11.54
CA GLY A 372 -18.47 22.83 -12.40
C GLY A 372 -17.11 23.23 -13.04
N GLU A 373 -16.00 22.51 -12.83
CA GLU A 373 -14.68 22.93 -13.36
C GLU A 373 -14.28 22.34 -14.73
N GLY A 374 -15.02 21.38 -15.27
CA GLY A 374 -14.79 20.84 -16.63
C GLY A 374 -13.62 19.86 -16.78
N ASP A 375 -12.79 19.69 -15.75
CA ASP A 375 -11.70 18.72 -15.70
C ASP A 375 -12.17 17.27 -15.91
N GLN A 376 -11.31 16.45 -16.49
CA GLN A 376 -11.55 15.01 -16.65
C GLN A 376 -10.59 14.19 -15.77
N CYS A 377 -11.01 12.96 -15.46
CA CYS A 377 -10.24 12.04 -14.65
C CYS A 377 -9.74 10.87 -15.50
N VAL A 378 -8.46 10.53 -15.38
CA VAL A 378 -7.84 9.35 -15.97
C VAL A 378 -7.30 8.47 -14.85
N VAL A 379 -7.57 7.16 -14.90
CA VAL A 379 -6.99 6.18 -13.97
C VAL A 379 -5.83 5.45 -14.66
N THR A 380 -4.75 5.20 -13.91
CA THR A 380 -3.58 4.43 -14.34
C THR A 380 -2.85 3.83 -13.12
N CYS A 381 -1.74 3.13 -13.34
CA CYS A 381 -0.89 2.60 -12.28
C CYS A 381 0.03 3.68 -11.66
N CYS A 382 0.42 3.53 -10.39
CA CYS A 382 1.34 4.47 -9.75
C CYS A 382 2.81 4.06 -9.86
N HIS A 383 3.12 2.78 -10.08
CA HIS A 383 4.52 2.31 -10.11
C HIS A 383 5.35 2.98 -11.21
N SER A 384 4.74 3.42 -12.32
CA SER A 384 5.45 4.13 -13.39
C SER A 384 5.86 5.55 -12.95
N LEU A 385 5.06 6.22 -12.12
CA LEU A 385 5.45 7.46 -11.42
C LEU A 385 6.57 7.18 -10.39
N GLU A 386 6.42 6.11 -9.61
CA GLU A 386 7.39 5.74 -8.58
C GLU A 386 8.76 5.35 -9.17
N GLU A 387 8.78 4.67 -10.32
CA GLU A 387 10.00 4.34 -11.05
C GLU A 387 10.79 5.59 -11.44
N ILE A 388 10.09 6.62 -11.95
CA ILE A 388 10.73 7.88 -12.31
C ILE A 388 11.22 8.62 -11.07
N THR A 389 10.35 8.80 -10.08
CA THR A 389 10.67 9.59 -8.88
C THR A 389 11.69 8.89 -7.98
N GLY A 390 11.85 7.56 -8.10
CA GLY A 390 12.92 6.79 -7.47
C GLY A 390 14.27 6.87 -8.20
N THR A 391 14.29 7.25 -9.49
CA THR A 391 15.53 7.32 -10.29
C THR A 391 16.03 8.75 -10.54
N VAL A 392 15.12 9.73 -10.50
CA VAL A 392 15.41 11.17 -10.62
C VAL A 392 14.63 11.91 -9.54
N SER A 393 15.32 12.69 -8.71
CA SER A 393 14.67 13.50 -7.70
C SER A 393 13.74 14.53 -8.36
N PRO A 394 12.46 14.63 -7.95
CA PRO A 394 11.53 15.61 -8.52
C PRO A 394 11.99 17.07 -8.40
N ASP A 395 12.84 17.38 -7.41
CA ASP A 395 13.38 18.72 -7.19
C ASP A 395 14.51 19.09 -8.16
N GLU A 396 15.14 18.09 -8.79
CA GLU A 396 16.16 18.29 -9.83
C GLU A 396 15.56 18.47 -11.23
N CYS A 397 14.26 18.15 -11.36
CA CYS A 397 13.54 18.20 -12.61
C CYS A 397 13.23 19.64 -13.04
N THR A 398 13.29 19.86 -14.34
CA THR A 398 12.96 21.13 -15.01
C THR A 398 11.90 20.86 -16.08
N PRO A 399 11.08 21.84 -16.48
CA PRO A 399 10.22 21.69 -17.65
C PRO A 399 10.97 21.12 -18.86
N PRO A 400 10.36 20.21 -19.64
CA PRO A 400 8.94 19.82 -19.60
C PRO A 400 8.60 18.65 -18.64
N SER A 401 9.41 18.36 -17.62
CA SER A 401 9.12 17.26 -16.66
C SER A 401 7.70 17.35 -16.08
N GLY A 402 7.00 16.22 -16.06
CA GLY A 402 5.61 16.11 -15.64
C GLY A 402 4.95 14.85 -16.20
N LEU A 403 3.62 14.80 -16.15
CA LEU A 403 2.84 13.69 -16.67
C LEU A 403 1.98 14.13 -17.85
N TYR A 404 1.85 13.27 -18.85
CA TYR A 404 1.12 13.55 -20.08
C TYR A 404 0.27 12.36 -20.49
N VAL A 405 -0.95 12.64 -20.93
CA VAL A 405 -1.90 11.65 -21.45
C VAL A 405 -1.94 11.72 -22.96
N PHE A 406 -1.69 10.61 -23.64
CA PHE A 406 -1.73 10.45 -25.08
C PHE A 406 -2.98 9.65 -25.47
N PRO A 407 -4.05 10.32 -25.94
CA PRO A 407 -5.21 9.67 -26.53
C PRO A 407 -4.87 9.07 -27.90
N THR A 408 -5.84 8.37 -28.51
CA THR A 408 -5.65 7.73 -29.83
C THR A 408 -5.15 8.69 -30.90
N SER A 409 -5.52 9.98 -30.82
CA SER A 409 -5.06 11.04 -31.74
C SER A 409 -3.56 11.36 -31.64
N GLY A 410 -2.87 10.89 -30.59
CA GLY A 410 -1.44 11.09 -30.38
C GLY A 410 -1.04 12.49 -29.89
N SER A 411 -1.99 13.40 -29.69
CA SER A 411 -1.72 14.75 -29.17
C SER A 411 -1.68 14.73 -27.64
N PRO A 412 -0.54 15.06 -26.99
CA PRO A 412 -0.42 14.97 -25.54
C PRO A 412 -1.29 16.00 -24.83
N ILE A 413 -1.96 15.54 -23.77
CA ILE A 413 -2.74 16.35 -22.84
C ILE A 413 -1.94 16.43 -21.53
N PRO A 414 -1.59 17.64 -21.04
CA PRO A 414 -0.86 17.78 -19.79
C PRO A 414 -1.71 17.36 -18.59
N VAL A 415 -1.10 16.65 -17.65
CA VAL A 415 -1.72 16.38 -16.34
C VAL A 415 -1.64 17.63 -15.46
N MET A 416 -2.75 17.93 -14.81
CA MET A 416 -2.98 19.10 -13.96
C MET A 416 -2.76 18.84 -12.48
N GLY A 417 -2.74 17.56 -12.10
CA GLY A 417 -2.56 17.13 -10.73
C GLY A 417 -3.08 15.71 -10.50
N VAL A 418 -3.18 15.32 -9.23
CA VAL A 418 -3.65 14.01 -8.81
C VAL A 418 -4.95 14.15 -8.02
N HIS A 419 -6.08 13.62 -8.48
CA HIS A 419 -7.33 13.67 -7.71
C HIS A 419 -7.23 12.82 -6.42
N SER A 420 -6.77 11.57 -6.56
CA SER A 420 -6.58 10.60 -5.47
C SER A 420 -5.57 9.52 -5.89
N SER A 421 -5.09 8.73 -4.93
CA SER A 421 -4.24 7.57 -5.18
C SER A 421 -4.49 6.47 -4.15
N LEU A 422 -4.23 5.23 -4.54
CA LEU A 422 -4.13 4.05 -3.65
C LEU A 422 -2.78 3.36 -3.92
N PRO A 423 -1.67 3.86 -3.36
CA PRO A 423 -0.34 3.27 -3.59
C PRO A 423 -0.25 1.78 -3.28
N GLY A 424 -0.94 1.33 -2.22
CA GLY A 424 -0.97 -0.08 -1.83
C GLY A 424 -1.64 -1.01 -2.86
N HIS A 425 -2.46 -0.45 -3.75
CA HIS A 425 -3.13 -1.17 -4.84
C HIS A 425 -2.65 -0.71 -6.21
N ASP A 426 -1.58 0.10 -6.26
CA ASP A 426 -1.00 0.59 -7.51
C ASP A 426 -1.99 1.36 -8.40
N ILE A 427 -2.79 2.26 -7.80
CA ILE A 427 -3.79 3.07 -8.52
C ILE A 427 -3.54 4.56 -8.31
N ILE A 428 -3.60 5.36 -9.38
CA ILE A 428 -3.59 6.82 -9.32
C ILE A 428 -4.67 7.41 -10.23
N LEU A 429 -5.38 8.43 -9.72
CA LEU A 429 -6.37 9.21 -10.46
C LEU A 429 -5.76 10.56 -10.84
N LEU A 430 -5.54 10.75 -12.14
CA LEU A 430 -4.96 11.96 -12.70
C LEU A 430 -6.05 12.94 -13.12
N SER A 431 -5.82 14.22 -12.85
CA SER A 431 -6.62 15.34 -13.35
C SER A 431 -6.04 15.81 -14.69
N ILE A 432 -6.88 15.95 -15.71
CA ILE A 432 -6.53 16.54 -17.00
C ILE A 432 -7.53 17.66 -17.33
N PRO A 433 -7.12 18.68 -18.11
CA PRO A 433 -8.03 19.76 -18.48
C PRO A 433 -9.19 19.25 -19.33
N HIS A 434 -10.25 20.05 -19.42
CA HIS A 434 -11.33 19.80 -20.37
C HIS A 434 -10.80 19.75 -21.82
N THR A 435 -11.03 18.65 -22.54
CA THR A 435 -10.68 18.54 -23.96
C THR A 435 -11.89 18.67 -24.87
N THR A 436 -11.66 19.14 -26.10
CA THR A 436 -12.68 19.16 -27.17
C THR A 436 -12.11 18.47 -28.42
N PRO A 437 -12.61 17.29 -28.80
CA PRO A 437 -13.66 16.51 -28.13
C PRO A 437 -13.22 16.00 -26.75
N ARG A 438 -14.20 15.77 -25.87
CA ARG A 438 -13.96 15.21 -24.53
C ARG A 438 -13.42 13.78 -24.67
N LEU A 439 -12.38 13.43 -23.91
CA LEU A 439 -11.90 12.05 -23.88
C LEU A 439 -13.05 11.10 -23.46
N ARG A 440 -13.32 10.08 -24.28
CA ARG A 440 -14.37 9.09 -24.01
C ARG A 440 -14.09 8.39 -22.69
N THR A 441 -15.10 8.29 -21.83
CA THR A 441 -14.99 7.59 -20.54
C THR A 441 -15.40 6.13 -20.69
N LEU A 442 -14.91 5.24 -19.83
CA LEU A 442 -15.28 3.83 -19.86
C LEU A 442 -16.31 3.45 -18.79
N PRO A 443 -17.24 2.52 -19.07
CA PRO A 443 -18.23 2.07 -18.11
C PRO A 443 -17.61 1.13 -17.08
N LEU A 444 -17.78 1.43 -15.80
CA LEU A 444 -17.14 0.70 -14.71
C LEU A 444 -18.15 -0.19 -13.99
N SER A 445 -17.84 -1.48 -13.82
CA SER A 445 -18.64 -2.39 -12.99
C SER A 445 -18.25 -2.25 -11.53
N PRO A 446 -19.19 -2.02 -10.60
CA PRO A 446 -18.91 -2.03 -9.16
C PRO A 446 -18.81 -3.45 -8.60
N TYR A 447 -19.10 -4.47 -9.40
CA TYR A 447 -19.13 -5.86 -8.97
C TYR A 447 -17.86 -6.58 -9.40
N PRO A 448 -17.15 -7.23 -8.47
CA PRO A 448 -16.03 -8.10 -8.80
C PRO A 448 -16.48 -9.21 -9.75
N ALA A 449 -15.73 -9.39 -10.84
CA ALA A 449 -16.00 -10.43 -11.81
C ALA A 449 -15.78 -11.82 -11.18
N PRO A 450 -16.73 -12.76 -11.26
CA PRO A 450 -16.51 -14.13 -10.82
C PRO A 450 -15.32 -14.80 -11.52
N ASN A 451 -14.77 -15.85 -10.92
CA ASN A 451 -13.80 -16.70 -11.61
C ASN A 451 -14.40 -17.24 -12.93
N ASP A 452 -13.54 -17.48 -13.91
CA ASP A 452 -13.89 -17.88 -15.28
C ASP A 452 -14.66 -16.85 -16.10
N THR A 453 -14.93 -15.64 -15.57
CA THR A 453 -15.54 -14.54 -16.34
C THR A 453 -14.66 -14.23 -17.56
N PRO A 454 -15.24 -14.22 -18.79
CA PRO A 454 -14.51 -13.84 -19.98
C PRO A 454 -14.00 -12.40 -19.89
N LEU A 455 -12.77 -12.18 -20.31
CA LEU A 455 -12.07 -10.92 -20.15
C LEU A 455 -11.28 -10.56 -21.40
N ASN A 456 -11.31 -9.27 -21.73
CA ASN A 456 -10.60 -8.65 -22.84
C ASN A 456 -9.67 -7.57 -22.29
N VAL A 457 -8.46 -7.47 -22.84
CA VAL A 457 -7.46 -6.47 -22.42
C VAL A 457 -6.86 -5.78 -23.63
N ARG A 458 -6.69 -4.46 -23.55
CA ARG A 458 -5.93 -3.68 -24.54
C ARG A 458 -4.45 -3.76 -24.19
N LEU A 459 -3.67 -4.39 -25.06
CA LEU A 459 -2.22 -4.49 -24.93
C LEU A 459 -1.49 -3.44 -25.76
N PHE A 460 -0.34 -3.04 -25.25
CA PHE A 460 0.57 -2.05 -25.81
C PHE A 460 1.95 -2.66 -26.06
N SER A 461 2.62 -2.32 -27.16
CA SER A 461 4.02 -2.69 -27.40
C SER A 461 4.79 -1.54 -28.04
N SER A 462 6.02 -1.29 -27.57
CA SER A 462 6.94 -0.29 -28.13
C SER A 462 7.80 -0.81 -29.29
N HIS A 463 7.93 -2.13 -29.45
CA HIS A 463 8.89 -2.75 -30.37
C HIS A 463 8.36 -4.03 -31.02
N GLY A 464 8.16 -4.00 -32.35
CA GLY A 464 7.79 -5.17 -33.14
C GLY A 464 6.48 -5.84 -32.70
N GLN A 465 5.91 -6.71 -33.52
CA GLN A 465 4.78 -7.52 -33.07
C GLN A 465 5.32 -8.54 -32.05
N PRO A 466 5.00 -8.42 -30.74
CA PRO A 466 5.43 -9.44 -29.80
C PRO A 466 4.70 -10.74 -30.15
N THR A 467 5.43 -11.86 -30.15
CA THR A 467 4.82 -13.18 -30.29
C THR A 467 4.05 -13.49 -29.01
N HIS A 468 2.72 -13.40 -29.06
CA HIS A 468 1.83 -13.78 -27.97
C HIS A 468 1.41 -15.25 -28.15
N PRO A 469 1.33 -16.07 -27.09
CA PRO A 469 0.91 -17.48 -27.19
C PRO A 469 -0.46 -17.71 -27.85
N SER A 470 -1.30 -16.67 -27.90
CA SER A 470 -2.65 -16.68 -28.51
C SER A 470 -2.74 -15.97 -29.88
N ASP A 471 -1.61 -15.74 -30.56
CA ASP A 471 -1.60 -15.03 -31.85
C ASP A 471 -2.33 -15.76 -32.98
N SER A 472 -2.67 -17.04 -32.82
CA SER A 472 -3.52 -17.78 -33.77
C SER A 472 -5.02 -17.50 -33.62
N GLU A 473 -5.48 -16.88 -32.53
CA GLU A 473 -6.92 -16.74 -32.18
C GLU A 473 -7.36 -15.30 -31.88
N THR A 474 -6.45 -14.33 -31.88
CA THR A 474 -6.71 -12.94 -31.45
C THR A 474 -6.22 -11.96 -32.51
N GLY A 475 -6.98 -10.89 -32.78
CA GLY A 475 -6.83 -10.00 -33.95
C GLY A 475 -5.44 -9.40 -34.20
N GLU A 476 -5.25 -8.73 -35.33
CA GLU A 476 -3.94 -8.18 -35.73
C GLU A 476 -3.51 -6.99 -34.85
N TRP A 477 -2.21 -6.88 -34.60
CA TRP A 477 -1.61 -5.68 -34.01
C TRP A 477 -1.78 -4.49 -34.94
N LYS A 478 -2.27 -3.38 -34.42
CA LYS A 478 -2.45 -2.13 -35.17
C LYS A 478 -1.39 -1.12 -34.77
N GLU A 479 -0.87 -0.43 -35.77
CA GLU A 479 0.04 0.69 -35.55
C GLU A 479 -0.66 1.82 -34.79
N TRP A 480 0.10 2.46 -33.90
CA TRP A 480 -0.31 3.60 -33.12
C TRP A 480 0.86 4.57 -32.96
N LEU A 481 0.57 5.84 -32.67
CA LEU A 481 1.58 6.89 -32.45
C LEU A 481 2.61 6.93 -33.59
N ASP A 482 2.14 7.13 -34.83
CA ASP A 482 2.95 7.18 -36.05
C ASP A 482 3.81 5.91 -36.30
N GLY A 483 3.35 4.76 -35.82
CA GLY A 483 4.05 3.47 -35.98
C GLY A 483 5.14 3.20 -34.95
N PHE A 484 5.35 4.11 -33.99
CA PHE A 484 6.29 3.91 -32.88
C PHE A 484 5.72 3.01 -31.77
N ALA A 485 4.41 2.78 -31.77
CA ALA A 485 3.73 1.87 -30.87
C ALA A 485 2.81 0.93 -31.64
N LEU A 486 2.53 -0.22 -31.04
CA LEU A 486 1.51 -1.15 -31.49
C LEU A 486 0.48 -1.35 -30.38
N GLN A 487 -0.75 -1.59 -30.79
CA GLN A 487 -1.85 -1.89 -29.89
C GLN A 487 -2.70 -3.04 -30.41
N LYS A 488 -3.22 -3.85 -29.49
CA LYS A 488 -4.05 -5.01 -29.82
C LYS A 488 -5.04 -5.28 -28.69
N TRP A 489 -6.29 -5.57 -29.05
CA TRP A 489 -7.20 -6.23 -28.13
C TRP A 489 -6.90 -7.73 -28.10
N VAL A 490 -6.53 -8.23 -26.93
CA VAL A 490 -6.51 -9.66 -26.65
C VAL A 490 -7.86 -10.00 -26.03
N VAL A 491 -8.58 -10.92 -26.69
CA VAL A 491 -9.94 -11.31 -26.34
C VAL A 491 -10.00 -12.75 -25.87
N ASN A 492 -11.08 -13.12 -25.21
CA ASN A 492 -11.34 -14.49 -24.70
C ASN A 492 -10.37 -14.96 -23.59
N GLY A 493 -9.74 -14.04 -22.86
CA GLY A 493 -9.10 -14.38 -21.59
C GLY A 493 -10.12 -14.66 -20.51
N LYS A 494 -9.65 -15.01 -19.31
CA LYS A 494 -10.48 -15.32 -18.15
C LYS A 494 -9.89 -14.80 -16.85
N VAL A 495 -10.78 -14.44 -15.93
CA VAL A 495 -10.45 -14.24 -14.52
C VAL A 495 -10.10 -15.59 -13.89
N LEU A 496 -8.91 -15.70 -13.31
CA LEU A 496 -8.43 -16.93 -12.68
C LEU A 496 -8.71 -16.95 -11.17
N GLY A 497 -8.75 -15.79 -10.54
CA GLY A 497 -9.00 -15.67 -9.12
C GLY A 497 -8.53 -14.34 -8.56
N TYR A 498 -8.61 -14.20 -7.25
CA TYR A 498 -8.24 -12.98 -6.55
C TYR A 498 -7.23 -13.28 -5.46
N ARG A 499 -6.53 -12.22 -5.07
CA ARG A 499 -5.64 -12.22 -3.93
C ARG A 499 -5.94 -11.02 -3.04
N ASP A 500 -5.75 -11.19 -1.74
CA ASP A 500 -5.68 -10.06 -0.82
C ASP A 500 -4.33 -9.35 -0.92
N LEU A 501 -4.13 -8.33 -0.10
CA LEU A 501 -2.90 -7.54 -0.07
C LEU A 501 -1.68 -8.38 0.35
N ALA A 502 -1.90 -9.45 1.12
CA ALA A 502 -0.87 -10.39 1.55
C ALA A 502 -0.56 -11.46 0.48
N GLY A 503 -1.30 -11.49 -0.63
CA GLY A 503 -1.15 -12.48 -1.69
C GLY A 503 -1.81 -13.82 -1.39
N ARG A 504 -2.70 -13.90 -0.38
CA ARG A 504 -3.51 -15.10 -0.09
C ARG A 504 -4.70 -15.14 -1.04
N GLU A 505 -5.23 -16.33 -1.32
CA GLU A 505 -6.42 -16.46 -2.16
C GLU A 505 -7.63 -15.77 -1.54
N SER A 506 -8.39 -15.08 -2.37
CA SER A 506 -9.62 -14.41 -2.01
C SER A 506 -10.73 -14.74 -3.00
N LYS A 507 -11.98 -14.71 -2.55
CA LYS A 507 -13.14 -15.12 -3.37
C LYS A 507 -14.19 -14.02 -3.49
N PRO A 508 -14.56 -13.63 -4.73
CA PRO A 508 -15.73 -12.80 -4.97
C PRO A 508 -17.00 -13.38 -4.36
N GLY A 509 -17.89 -12.51 -3.87
CA GLY A 509 -19.13 -12.90 -3.22
C GLY A 509 -18.96 -13.46 -1.80
N THR A 510 -17.76 -13.34 -1.22
CA THR A 510 -17.48 -13.61 0.19
C THR A 510 -17.09 -12.30 0.91
N TYR A 511 -16.70 -12.39 2.18
CA TYR A 511 -16.20 -11.25 2.96
C TYR A 511 -14.68 -11.05 2.80
N ASP A 512 -14.03 -11.76 1.86
CA ASP A 512 -12.60 -11.61 1.60
C ASP A 512 -12.30 -10.24 0.97
N ALA A 513 -11.21 -9.61 1.37
CA ALA A 513 -10.70 -8.40 0.71
C ALA A 513 -10.08 -8.77 -0.65
N LEU A 514 -10.58 -8.15 -1.72
CA LEU A 514 -10.15 -8.41 -3.10
C LEU A 514 -9.13 -7.34 -3.52
N SER A 515 -7.91 -7.42 -3.00
CA SER A 515 -6.88 -6.42 -3.31
C SER A 515 -6.33 -6.55 -4.73
N HIS A 516 -6.34 -7.76 -5.30
CA HIS A 516 -5.73 -8.04 -6.60
C HIS A 516 -6.50 -9.11 -7.37
N MET A 517 -6.42 -9.05 -8.70
CA MET A 517 -7.03 -9.96 -9.65
C MET A 517 -5.96 -10.68 -10.47
N LEU A 518 -6.11 -12.00 -10.65
CA LEU A 518 -5.35 -12.82 -11.57
C LEU A 518 -6.15 -13.14 -12.83
N PHE A 519 -5.50 -13.12 -13.98
CA PHE A 519 -6.09 -13.49 -15.27
C PHE A 519 -5.05 -14.17 -16.17
N ASP A 520 -5.51 -14.86 -17.21
CA ASP A 520 -4.67 -15.70 -18.07
C ASP A 520 -4.02 -14.99 -19.27
N ILE A 521 -4.45 -13.76 -19.57
CA ILE A 521 -3.76 -12.89 -20.53
C ILE A 521 -2.49 -12.34 -19.87
N LEU A 522 -1.38 -12.28 -20.61
CA LEU A 522 -0.11 -11.74 -20.11
C LEU A 522 0.09 -10.32 -20.64
N PRO A 523 -0.07 -9.27 -19.81
CA PRO A 523 0.17 -7.92 -20.26
C PRO A 523 1.61 -7.71 -20.71
N THR A 524 1.78 -7.06 -21.86
CA THR A 524 3.08 -6.61 -22.35
C THR A 524 3.54 -5.35 -21.60
N PRO A 525 4.86 -5.08 -21.51
CA PRO A 525 5.37 -3.85 -20.92
C PRO A 525 4.69 -2.60 -21.49
N GLY A 526 4.29 -1.67 -20.62
CA GLY A 526 3.51 -0.47 -20.98
C GLY A 526 1.99 -0.67 -20.98
N SER A 527 1.49 -1.91 -20.84
CA SER A 527 0.05 -2.21 -20.70
C SER A 527 -0.46 -2.06 -19.26
N SER A 528 0.41 -1.74 -18.30
CA SER A 528 0.01 -1.45 -16.92
C SER A 528 -0.91 -0.22 -16.89
N GLY A 529 -2.07 -0.32 -16.27
CA GLY A 529 -3.14 0.67 -16.31
C GLY A 529 -4.21 0.41 -17.39
N SER A 530 -4.06 -0.61 -18.23
CA SER A 530 -5.09 -0.98 -19.22
C SER A 530 -6.37 -1.49 -18.56
N PRO A 531 -7.56 -1.16 -19.10
CA PRO A 531 -8.82 -1.70 -18.59
C PRO A 531 -8.93 -3.20 -18.84
N LEU A 532 -9.46 -3.92 -17.86
CA LEU A 532 -9.90 -5.30 -17.97
C LEU A 532 -11.42 -5.30 -18.23
N VAL A 533 -11.84 -5.76 -19.40
CA VAL A 533 -13.22 -5.60 -19.89
C VAL A 533 -13.93 -6.94 -20.01
N ASP A 534 -15.12 -7.07 -19.42
CA ASP A 534 -15.91 -8.30 -19.47
C ASP A 534 -16.68 -8.49 -20.80
N GLU A 535 -17.43 -9.59 -20.90
CA GLU A 535 -18.31 -9.89 -22.03
C GLU A 535 -19.47 -8.89 -22.23
N HIS A 536 -19.82 -8.12 -21.19
CA HIS A 536 -20.85 -7.10 -21.26
C HIS A 536 -20.31 -5.76 -21.76
N GLY A 537 -18.99 -5.63 -21.94
CA GLY A 537 -18.33 -4.40 -22.34
C GLY A 537 -18.17 -3.40 -21.19
N ALA A 538 -18.19 -3.89 -19.94
CA ALA A 538 -17.91 -3.13 -18.72
C ALA A 538 -16.48 -3.38 -18.25
N VAL A 539 -15.84 -2.35 -17.70
CA VAL A 539 -14.53 -2.47 -17.05
C VAL A 539 -14.74 -3.10 -15.67
N VAL A 540 -14.15 -4.27 -15.45
CA VAL A 540 -14.22 -5.04 -14.20
C VAL A 540 -12.91 -4.99 -13.40
N GLY A 541 -11.87 -4.40 -13.97
CA GLY A 541 -10.58 -4.19 -13.32
C GLY A 541 -9.58 -3.43 -14.17
N MET A 542 -8.35 -3.35 -13.70
CA MET A 542 -7.23 -2.70 -14.37
C MET A 542 -5.99 -3.62 -14.31
N ALA A 543 -5.33 -3.80 -15.45
CA ALA A 543 -4.09 -4.57 -15.53
C ALA A 543 -2.95 -3.79 -14.86
N LEU A 544 -2.08 -4.47 -14.13
CA LEU A 544 -0.86 -3.89 -13.53
C LEU A 544 0.42 -4.50 -14.10
N GLY A 545 0.34 -5.65 -14.76
CA GLY A 545 1.47 -6.29 -15.42
C GLY A 545 1.36 -7.82 -15.41
N THR A 546 2.51 -8.48 -15.38
CA THR A 546 2.61 -9.93 -15.21
C THR A 546 3.25 -10.27 -13.87
N ARG A 547 2.83 -11.38 -13.26
CA ARG A 547 3.41 -11.88 -12.02
C ARG A 547 3.60 -13.40 -12.12
N MET A 548 4.70 -13.90 -11.56
CA MET A 548 4.88 -15.33 -11.36
C MET A 548 3.92 -15.78 -10.25
N ASP A 549 2.96 -16.64 -10.58
CA ASP A 549 1.97 -17.12 -9.61
C ASP A 549 2.56 -18.28 -8.79
N ASN A 550 3.03 -19.33 -9.48
CA ASN A 550 3.84 -20.39 -8.86
C ASN A 550 4.73 -21.08 -9.92
N ARG A 551 5.70 -21.88 -9.47
CA ARG A 551 6.69 -22.55 -10.36
C ARG A 551 6.06 -23.55 -11.35
N VAL A 552 4.81 -23.95 -11.16
CA VAL A 552 4.12 -24.97 -11.96
C VAL A 552 3.22 -24.32 -13.01
N GLU A 553 2.47 -23.30 -12.62
CA GLU A 553 1.52 -22.57 -13.47
C GLU A 553 2.19 -21.44 -14.27
N GLY A 554 3.35 -20.96 -13.82
CA GLY A 554 4.12 -19.94 -14.50
C GLY A 554 3.59 -18.52 -14.29
N ASN A 555 3.79 -17.68 -15.31
CA ASN A 555 3.36 -16.29 -15.26
C ASN A 555 1.85 -16.18 -15.50
N ARG A 556 1.22 -15.24 -14.79
CA ARG A 556 -0.18 -14.82 -14.97
C ARG A 556 -0.25 -13.31 -15.16
N GLY A 557 -1.36 -12.84 -15.72
CA GLY A 557 -1.74 -11.45 -15.65
C GLY A 557 -2.04 -11.06 -14.21
N TRP A 558 -1.55 -9.88 -13.81
CA TRP A 558 -1.74 -9.29 -12.50
C TRP A 558 -2.48 -7.96 -12.65
N GLY A 559 -3.49 -7.73 -11.83
CA GLY A 559 -4.31 -6.53 -11.88
C GLY A 559 -5.02 -6.24 -10.57
N VAL A 560 -5.93 -5.26 -10.62
CA VAL A 560 -6.81 -4.87 -9.52
C VAL A 560 -8.27 -4.90 -9.96
N PRO A 561 -9.22 -5.29 -9.09
CA PRO A 561 -10.64 -5.15 -9.39
C PRO A 561 -11.07 -3.70 -9.49
N ALA A 562 -12.11 -3.46 -10.29
CA ALA A 562 -12.69 -2.13 -10.46
C ALA A 562 -13.33 -1.59 -9.17
N GLU A 563 -13.67 -2.46 -8.21
CA GLU A 563 -14.20 -2.04 -6.91
C GLU A 563 -13.23 -1.12 -6.14
N LEU A 564 -11.92 -1.35 -6.24
CA LEU A 564 -10.91 -0.51 -5.60
C LEU A 564 -10.84 0.89 -6.23
N ILE A 565 -11.23 1.03 -7.51
CA ILE A 565 -11.38 2.34 -8.14
C ILE A 565 -12.57 3.06 -7.50
N TYR A 566 -13.69 2.37 -7.25
CA TYR A 566 -14.86 2.94 -6.56
C TYR A 566 -14.58 3.38 -5.12
N GLU A 567 -13.63 2.76 -4.42
CA GLU A 567 -13.22 3.18 -3.06
C GLU A 567 -12.68 4.62 -3.01
N MET A 568 -12.19 5.16 -4.13
CA MET A 568 -11.74 6.56 -4.23
C MET A 568 -12.89 7.55 -4.52
N PHE A 569 -14.14 7.09 -4.58
CA PHE A 569 -15.33 7.89 -4.89
C PHE A 569 -16.43 7.70 -3.85
N SER A 570 -17.35 8.66 -3.80
CA SER A 570 -18.52 8.56 -2.94
C SER A 570 -19.51 7.53 -3.49
N LEU A 571 -20.12 6.73 -2.60
CA LEU A 571 -21.08 5.70 -2.99
C LEU A 571 -22.49 6.28 -3.19
N PRO A 572 -23.27 5.81 -4.18
CA PRO A 572 -24.66 6.22 -4.38
C PRO A 572 -25.54 5.91 -3.17
N GLY A 573 -26.33 6.87 -2.72
CA GLY A 573 -27.34 6.69 -1.67
C GLY A 573 -26.88 6.97 -0.24
N LEU A 574 -25.58 7.23 0.00
CA LEU A 574 -25.08 7.66 1.30
C LEU A 574 -25.01 9.21 1.36
N LYS A 575 -26.06 9.87 1.86
CA LYS A 575 -25.98 11.30 2.21
C LYS A 575 -25.46 11.42 3.64
N LEU A 576 -24.17 11.71 3.77
CA LEU A 576 -23.58 12.02 5.08
C LEU A 576 -24.04 13.42 5.50
N ASN A 577 -24.82 13.50 6.58
CA ASN A 577 -25.17 14.79 7.19
C ASN A 577 -23.90 15.41 7.76
N LYS A 578 -23.47 16.55 7.20
CA LYS A 578 -22.32 17.32 7.69
C LYS A 578 -22.55 17.69 9.17
N LYS A 579 -21.68 17.22 10.06
CA LYS A 579 -21.61 17.62 11.47
C LYS A 579 -20.29 18.30 11.76
#